data_AF-A0A163DID7-F1
#
_entry.id   AF-A0A163DID7-F1
#
_cell.length_a   1.000
_cell.length_b   1.000
_cell.length_c   1.000
_cell.angle_alpha   90.00
_cell.angle_beta   90.00
_cell.angle_gamma   90.00
#
_symmetry.space_group_name_H-M   'P 1'
#
loop_
_entity.id
_entity.type
_entity.pdbx_description
1 polymer ?
#
loop_
_entity_poly.entity_id
_entity_poly.type
_entity_poly.pdbx_seq_one_letter_code
_entity_poly.pdbx_strand_id
1 'polypeptide(L)'
;MNWPPNKAWTSTTSRLGFRHFVAINYGGKGSDRWVNLVSVLDGHARLCVSWQEMKDSSMWNSGWQQLPKPESKTPDDQIVNQQIDQNTQEACLHPSEDFDNRPWFDQENN
;
A
#
# COMPACT_ATOMS: atom_id res chain seq x y z
N MET A 1 -2.45 -7.53 20.68
CA MET A 1 -1.52 -8.05 19.64
C MET A 1 -1.20 -9.50 19.94
N ASN A 2 -1.12 -10.31 18.89
CA ASN A 2 -0.90 -11.76 18.98
C ASN A 2 0.59 -12.10 18.80
N TRP A 3 1.04 -13.19 19.44
CA TRP A 3 2.33 -13.83 19.19
C TRP A 3 2.07 -15.14 18.44
N PRO A 4 2.79 -15.47 17.35
CA PRO A 4 3.91 -14.74 16.75
C PRO A 4 3.51 -13.37 16.15
N PRO A 5 4.46 -12.45 15.96
CA PRO A 5 4.18 -11.11 15.44
C PRO A 5 3.58 -11.16 14.03
N ASN A 6 2.83 -10.11 13.66
CA ASN A 6 2.46 -9.86 12.27
C ASN A 6 3.71 -9.79 11.38
N LYS A 7 3.56 -10.06 10.08
CA LYS A 7 4.68 -9.90 9.14
C LYS A 7 4.95 -8.43 8.83
N ALA A 8 3.92 -7.62 8.62
CA ALA A 8 4.05 -6.22 8.22
C ALA A 8 3.95 -5.27 9.41
N TRP A 9 4.80 -4.25 9.43
CA TRP A 9 4.85 -3.22 10.48
C TRP A 9 5.22 -1.86 9.92
N THR A 10 4.62 -0.82 10.51
CA THR A 10 4.97 0.58 10.24
C THR A 10 5.42 1.26 11.52
N SER A 11 6.64 1.79 11.52
CA SER A 11 7.13 2.66 12.60
C SER A 11 6.51 4.05 12.47
N THR A 12 6.13 4.65 13.60
CA THR A 12 5.60 6.01 13.65
C THR A 12 6.65 7.06 13.31
N THR A 13 7.93 6.76 13.61
CA THR A 13 9.08 7.61 13.31
C THR A 13 10.02 6.94 12.29
N SER A 14 10.89 7.72 11.65
CA SER A 14 11.88 7.17 10.73
C SER A 14 12.96 6.40 11.50
N ARG A 15 13.19 5.15 11.13
CA ARG A 15 14.25 4.28 11.66
C ARG A 15 15.18 3.93 10.52
N LEU A 16 16.44 4.33 10.60
CA LEU A 16 17.42 4.15 9.50
C LEU A 16 16.96 4.76 8.16
N GLY A 17 16.11 5.79 8.18
CA GLY A 17 15.54 6.39 6.97
C GLY A 17 14.24 5.74 6.49
N PHE A 18 13.80 4.64 7.10
CA PHE A 18 12.64 3.85 6.68
C PHE A 18 11.54 3.83 7.74
N ARG A 19 10.29 3.60 7.31
CA ARG A 19 9.15 3.41 8.22
C ARG A 19 8.44 2.08 8.04
N HIS A 20 8.56 1.43 6.88
CA HIS A 20 7.90 0.16 6.58
C HIS A 20 8.87 -1.00 6.69
N PHE A 21 8.55 -1.96 7.56
CA PHE A 21 9.40 -3.12 7.85
C PHE A 21 8.62 -4.43 7.82
N VAL A 22 9.29 -5.51 7.40
CA VAL A 22 8.82 -6.90 7.53
C VAL A 22 9.53 -7.60 8.67
N ALA A 23 8.77 -8.32 9.51
CA ALA A 23 9.30 -9.24 10.50
C ALA A 23 9.82 -10.50 9.81
N ILE A 24 11.13 -10.73 9.92
CA ILE A 24 11.82 -11.85 9.27
C ILE A 24 12.19 -12.96 10.25
N ASN A 25 12.35 -12.65 11.52
CA ASN A 25 12.61 -13.61 12.58
C ASN A 25 12.08 -13.07 13.91
N TYR A 26 11.77 -13.96 14.85
CA TYR A 26 11.31 -13.59 16.18
C TYR A 26 11.65 -14.72 17.15
N GLY A 27 11.87 -14.36 18.41
CA GLY A 27 12.29 -15.34 19.41
C GLY A 27 12.15 -14.81 20.82
N GLY A 28 12.75 -15.53 21.76
CA GLY A 28 12.69 -15.22 23.19
C GLY A 28 11.42 -15.76 23.89
N LYS A 29 11.31 -15.47 25.19
CA LYS A 29 10.24 -15.95 26.06
C LYS A 29 9.73 -14.81 26.94
N GLY A 30 8.42 -14.79 27.21
CA GLY A 30 7.82 -13.79 28.11
C GLY A 30 8.11 -12.35 27.68
N SER A 31 8.76 -11.60 28.58
CA SER A 31 9.20 -10.21 28.39
C SER A 31 10.40 -10.07 27.45
N ASP A 32 11.26 -11.09 27.36
CA ASP A 32 12.51 -11.08 26.59
C ASP A 32 12.28 -11.43 25.11
N ARG A 33 11.01 -11.42 24.68
CA ARG A 33 10.65 -11.63 23.28
C ARG A 33 11.20 -10.49 22.44
N TRP A 34 11.68 -10.83 21.25
CA TRP A 34 12.24 -9.89 20.29
C TRP A 34 11.78 -10.23 18.87
N VAL A 35 11.86 -9.23 17.98
CA VAL A 35 11.51 -9.33 16.57
C VAL A 35 12.62 -8.68 15.74
N ASN A 36 13.16 -9.43 14.78
CA ASN A 36 14.03 -8.90 13.73
C ASN A 36 13.18 -8.41 12.57
N LEU A 37 13.42 -7.18 12.17
CA LEU A 37 12.72 -6.45 11.13
C LEU A 37 13.71 -6.08 10.01
N VAL A 38 13.24 -6.10 8.77
CA VAL A 38 13.96 -5.62 7.59
C VAL A 38 13.12 -4.59 6.84
N SER A 39 13.74 -3.52 6.37
CA SER A 39 13.06 -2.52 5.55
C SER A 39 12.61 -3.13 4.22
N VAL A 40 11.42 -2.74 3.79
CA VAL A 40 10.82 -3.23 2.53
C VAL A 40 11.44 -2.56 1.31
N LEU A 41 11.91 -1.32 1.45
CA LEU A 41 12.39 -0.53 0.31
C LEU A 41 13.78 -0.96 -0.18
N ASP A 42 14.69 -1.29 0.74
CA ASP A 42 16.07 -1.63 0.40
C ASP A 42 16.44 -3.08 0.75
N GLY A 43 15.70 -3.75 1.65
CA GLY A 43 16.00 -5.12 2.08
C GLY A 43 17.29 -5.29 2.90
N HIS A 44 18.02 -4.20 3.16
CA HIS A 44 19.31 -4.20 3.85
C HIS A 44 19.24 -3.59 5.24
N ALA A 45 18.47 -2.51 5.45
CA ALA A 45 18.27 -1.93 6.78
C ALA A 45 17.55 -2.93 7.70
N ARG A 46 18.22 -3.32 8.78
CA ARG A 46 17.76 -4.32 9.75
C ARG A 46 17.78 -3.76 11.16
N LEU A 47 16.77 -4.15 11.94
CA LEU A 47 16.66 -3.76 13.34
C LEU A 47 16.05 -4.89 14.16
N CYS A 48 16.57 -5.08 15.38
CA CYS A 48 16.03 -6.01 16.37
C CYS A 48 15.33 -5.19 17.45
N VAL A 49 14.05 -5.47 17.69
CA VAL A 49 13.19 -4.68 18.58
C VAL A 49 12.57 -5.60 19.61
N SER A 50 12.46 -5.12 20.85
CA SER A 50 11.77 -5.86 21.90
C SER A 50 10.28 -5.99 21.58
N TRP A 51 9.68 -7.11 21.99
CA TRP A 51 8.23 -7.28 21.84
C TRP A 51 7.43 -6.29 22.68
N GLN A 52 8.02 -5.76 23.77
CA GLN A 52 7.40 -4.70 24.55
C GLN A 52 7.29 -3.40 23.75
N GLU A 53 8.36 -3.00 23.06
CA GLU A 53 8.36 -1.83 22.16
C GLU A 53 7.36 -2.03 21.00
N MET A 54 7.31 -3.21 20.39
CA MET A 54 6.37 -3.50 19.29
C MET A 54 4.89 -3.37 19.68
N LYS A 55 4.56 -3.55 20.97
CA LYS A 55 3.19 -3.39 21.49
C LYS A 55 2.82 -1.93 21.74
N ASP A 56 3.81 -1.04 21.79
CA ASP A 56 3.57 0.38 21.97
C ASP A 56 3.13 1.02 20.65
N SER A 57 1.85 1.36 20.56
CA SER A 57 1.25 1.96 19.35
C SER A 57 1.81 3.35 19.04
N SER A 58 2.45 4.02 20.02
CA SER A 58 3.14 5.27 19.78
C SER A 58 4.44 5.09 18.98
N MET A 59 4.98 3.85 18.92
CA MET A 59 6.22 3.52 18.21
C MET A 59 5.96 2.66 16.97
N TRP A 60 5.03 1.70 17.07
CA TRP A 60 4.80 0.69 16.05
C TRP A 60 3.32 0.44 15.81
N ASN A 61 2.93 0.40 14.55
CA ASN A 61 1.62 -0.03 14.11
C ASN A 61 1.76 -1.35 13.35
N SER A 62 0.88 -2.31 13.66
CA SER A 62 0.81 -3.54 12.87
C SER A 62 0.21 -3.27 11.50
N GLY A 63 0.74 -3.96 10.47
CA GLY A 63 0.31 -3.80 9.09
C GLY A 63 0.96 -2.61 8.40
N TRP A 64 0.60 -2.42 7.13
CA TRP A 64 1.04 -1.27 6.35
C TRP A 64 0.14 -0.07 6.64
N GLN A 65 0.71 0.96 7.26
CA GLN A 65 0.04 2.23 7.45
C GLN A 65 0.44 3.21 6.35
N GLN A 66 -0.54 3.98 5.89
CA GLN A 66 -0.30 5.12 5.03
C GLN A 66 0.47 6.17 5.83
N LEU A 67 1.58 6.65 5.26
CA LEU A 67 2.32 7.75 5.87
C LEU A 67 1.63 9.07 5.53
N PRO A 68 1.64 10.07 6.44
CA PRO A 68 1.24 11.41 6.09
C PRO A 68 2.00 11.86 4.84
N LYS A 69 1.30 12.47 3.88
CA LYS A 69 2.00 13.12 2.77
C LYS A 69 2.95 14.16 3.38
N PRO A 70 4.22 14.21 2.95
CA PRO A 70 5.04 15.36 3.29
C PRO A 70 4.28 16.58 2.79
N GLU A 71 4.03 17.55 3.69
CA GLU A 71 3.51 18.85 3.27
C GLU A 71 4.53 19.44 2.31
N SER A 72 4.29 19.29 1.01
CA SER A 72 4.91 20.11 0.01
C SER A 72 4.47 21.53 0.36
N LYS A 73 5.37 22.31 0.96
CA LYS A 73 5.22 23.77 1.05
C LYS A 73 5.34 24.36 -0.35
N THR A 74 4.38 24.06 -1.20
CA THR A 74 4.09 24.77 -2.43
C THR A 74 2.90 25.67 -2.11
N PRO A 75 3.05 27.00 -2.12
CA PRO A 75 1.92 27.91 -1.95
C PRO A 75 1.09 27.93 -3.22
N ASP A 76 0.41 26.84 -3.56
CA ASP A 76 -0.55 26.78 -4.66
C ASP A 76 -1.46 25.56 -4.53
N ASP A 77 -2.24 25.52 -3.44
CA ASP A 77 -3.50 24.77 -3.39
C ASP A 77 -4.67 25.74 -3.65
N GLN A 78 -4.59 26.52 -4.74
CA GLN A 78 -5.80 26.96 -5.43
C GLN A 78 -6.10 25.94 -6.51
N ILE A 79 -6.83 24.88 -6.15
CA ILE A 79 -7.61 24.13 -7.12
C ILE A 79 -8.70 25.08 -7.62
N VAL A 80 -8.37 25.87 -8.64
CA VAL A 80 -9.37 26.46 -9.51
C VAL A 80 -10.01 25.30 -10.26
N ASN A 81 -11.33 25.14 -10.13
CA ASN A 81 -12.15 24.37 -11.05
C ASN A 81 -12.03 24.98 -12.45
N GLN A 82 -10.96 24.67 -13.16
CA GLN A 82 -10.74 25.04 -14.54
C GLN A 82 -11.02 23.82 -15.41
N GLN A 83 -12.23 23.83 -15.94
CA GLN A 83 -12.64 23.26 -17.22
C GLN A 83 -12.16 21.83 -17.47
N ILE A 84 -13.04 20.89 -17.12
CA ILE A 84 -13.14 19.59 -17.78
C ILE A 84 -13.15 19.86 -19.29
N ASP A 85 -12.05 19.56 -19.98
CA ASP A 85 -12.05 19.47 -21.43
C ASP A 85 -13.15 18.48 -21.81
N GLN A 86 -14.08 18.92 -22.66
CA GLN A 86 -15.27 18.19 -23.08
C GLN A 86 -14.94 16.96 -23.98
N ASN A 87 -13.76 16.36 -23.87
CA ASN A 87 -13.32 15.26 -24.73
C ASN A 87 -13.27 13.89 -24.03
N THR A 88 -13.80 13.74 -22.82
CA THR A 88 -13.79 12.46 -22.09
C THR A 88 -15.18 11.82 -21.97
N GLN A 89 -16.23 12.41 -22.57
CA GLN A 89 -17.57 11.81 -22.55
C GLN A 89 -17.76 10.70 -23.59
N GLU A 90 -16.83 10.49 -24.52
CA GLU A 90 -16.91 9.39 -25.50
C GLU A 90 -16.17 8.10 -25.09
N ALA A 91 -15.58 8.03 -23.89
CA ALA A 91 -14.87 6.81 -23.48
C ALA A 91 -15.77 5.72 -22.87
N CYS A 92 -17.02 6.03 -22.48
CA CYS A 92 -17.87 5.10 -21.72
C CYS A 92 -19.34 5.04 -22.15
N LEU A 93 -19.71 5.54 -23.34
CA LEU A 93 -21.10 5.50 -23.85
C LEU A 93 -21.27 4.72 -25.16
N HIS A 94 -20.42 3.75 -25.48
CA HIS A 94 -20.78 2.80 -26.51
C HIS A 94 -21.64 1.68 -25.90
N PRO A 95 -22.87 1.44 -26.40
CA PRO A 95 -23.53 0.16 -26.17
C PRO A 95 -22.58 -0.93 -26.64
N SER A 96 -22.57 -2.06 -25.92
CA SER A 96 -22.06 -3.33 -26.46
C SER A 96 -22.62 -3.50 -27.87
N GLU A 97 -21.80 -3.35 -28.91
CA GLU A 97 -22.13 -3.85 -30.23
C GLU A 97 -22.04 -5.37 -30.14
N ASP A 98 -23.13 -5.97 -29.68
CA ASP A 98 -23.30 -7.40 -29.74
C ASP A 98 -23.29 -7.83 -31.21
N PHE A 99 -22.28 -8.63 -31.53
CA PHE A 99 -22.40 -9.84 -32.34
C PHE A 99 -23.23 -9.71 -33.63
N ASP A 100 -22.59 -9.44 -34.78
CA ASP A 100 -23.09 -10.03 -36.05
C ASP A 100 -22.10 -10.08 -37.24
N ASN A 101 -20.87 -9.56 -37.13
CA ASN A 101 -19.90 -9.62 -38.23
C ASN A 101 -18.70 -10.50 -37.93
N ARG A 102 -18.94 -11.76 -37.55
CA ARG A 102 -17.87 -12.78 -37.53
C ARG A 102 -17.92 -13.57 -38.85
N PRO A 103 -16.79 -13.68 -39.58
CA PRO A 103 -16.75 -14.29 -40.92
C PRO A 103 -16.92 -15.83 -40.95
N TRP A 104 -17.36 -16.44 -39.85
CA TRP A 104 -17.62 -17.89 -39.73
C TRP A 104 -19.10 -18.21 -39.46
N PHE A 105 -19.97 -17.21 -39.34
CA PHE A 105 -21.41 -17.45 -39.24
C PHE A 105 -21.97 -17.59 -40.67
N ASP A 106 -21.99 -18.83 -41.16
CA ASP A 106 -22.61 -19.19 -42.43
C ASP A 106 -24.10 -18.84 -42.43
N GLN A 107 -24.52 -18.09 -43.45
CA GLN A 107 -25.89 -17.70 -43.70
C GLN A 107 -26.55 -18.81 -44.53
N GLU A 108 -27.20 -19.78 -43.87
CA GLU A 108 -28.08 -20.72 -44.55
C GLU A 108 -29.33 -19.96 -45.03
N ASN A 109 -29.36 -19.73 -46.34
CA ASN A 109 -30.50 -19.22 -47.10
C ASN A 109 -31.70 -20.16 -47.01
N ASN A 110 -32.88 -19.61 -46.70
CA ASN A 110 -34.12 -19.96 -47.41
C ASN A 110 -35.13 -18.81 -47.35
#